data_AF-A0A7V4M0K2-F1
#
_entry.id   AF-A0A7V4M0K2-F1
#
_cell.length_a   1.000
_cell.length_b   1.000
_cell.length_c   1.000
_cell.angle_alpha   90.00
_cell.angle_beta   90.00
_cell.angle_gamma   90.00
#
_symmetry.space_group_name_H-M   'P 1'
#
loop_
_entity.id
_entity.type
_entity.pdbx_description
1 polymer ?
#
loop_
_entity_poly.entity_id
_entity_poly.type
_entity_poly.pdbx_seq_one_letter_code
_entity_poly.pdbx_strand_id
1 'polypeptide(L)'
;MKTYEEINARIEAGKAVVLTADEIMDYVDRKGLEAAAEEVDVVTTATFGPMCSSGCFLNFGHSTPRIRISEAWLEDVLLYTGIAAVDAYLGATQLRHNDPANMDYPGEFKFGGGHVIEALVAGKTLQLFALSYGTDDYPKREIRTYITIHDLNQAIMVNPRNCYQNYNVAVNSSDRVIYSYMGQLQPNFGNANYCSA
;
A
#
# COMPACT_ATOMS: atom_id res chain seq x y z
N MET A 1 -3.48 21.86 26.52
CA MET A 1 -3.50 21.60 25.06
C MET A 1 -4.35 22.68 24.41
N LYS A 2 -3.92 23.14 23.25
CA LYS A 2 -4.66 24.16 22.46
C LYS A 2 -5.97 23.57 21.93
N THR A 3 -6.99 24.40 21.76
CA THR A 3 -8.24 24.00 21.09
C THR A 3 -8.08 23.97 19.57
N TYR A 4 -9.03 23.34 18.87
CA TYR A 4 -9.03 23.34 17.41
C TYR A 4 -9.15 24.76 16.83
N GLU A 5 -9.93 25.63 17.47
CA GLU A 5 -10.07 27.03 17.06
C GLU A 5 -8.76 27.81 17.22
N GLU A 6 -8.02 27.57 18.31
CA GLU A 6 -6.71 28.19 18.53
C GLU A 6 -5.67 27.72 17.51
N ILE A 7 -5.66 26.43 17.20
CA ILE A 7 -4.77 25.85 16.17
C ILE A 7 -5.10 26.45 14.78
N ASN A 8 -6.38 26.50 14.41
CA ASN A 8 -6.81 27.08 13.13
C ASN A 8 -6.44 28.57 13.01
N ALA A 9 -6.65 29.36 14.07
CA ALA A 9 -6.24 30.76 14.08
C ALA A 9 -4.72 30.94 13.91
N ARG A 10 -3.90 30.04 14.47
CA ARG A 10 -2.44 30.04 14.28
C ARG A 10 -2.04 29.62 12.87
N ILE A 11 -2.73 28.67 12.26
CA ILE A 11 -2.51 28.26 10.85
C ILE A 11 -2.82 29.44 9.92
N GLU A 12 -3.99 30.08 10.07
CA GLU A 12 -4.39 31.25 9.26
C GLU A 12 -3.43 32.43 9.44
N ALA A 13 -2.89 32.62 10.64
CA ALA A 13 -1.91 33.66 10.93
C ALA A 13 -0.48 33.31 10.49
N GLY A 14 -0.22 32.11 9.94
CA GLY A 14 1.12 31.64 9.57
C GLY A 14 2.07 31.46 10.76
N LYS A 15 1.52 31.22 11.96
CA LYS A 15 2.26 31.08 13.22
C LYS A 15 2.25 29.66 13.78
N ALA A 16 1.59 28.72 13.10
CA ALA A 16 1.53 27.34 13.53
C ALA A 16 2.93 26.69 13.51
N VAL A 17 3.28 26.03 14.61
CA VAL A 17 4.46 25.17 14.74
C VAL A 17 4.06 23.79 14.27
N VAL A 18 4.52 23.43 13.08
CA VAL A 18 4.24 22.14 12.44
C VAL A 18 5.53 21.33 12.42
N LEU A 19 5.50 20.13 13.01
CA LEU A 19 6.64 19.20 13.00
C LEU A 19 6.24 17.89 12.34
N THR A 20 7.18 17.21 11.71
CA THR A 20 7.00 15.84 11.24
C THR A 20 7.06 14.83 12.39
N ALA A 21 6.60 13.60 12.13
CA ALA A 21 6.70 12.48 13.06
C ALA A 21 8.14 12.20 13.52
N ASP A 22 9.14 12.43 12.66
CA ASP A 22 10.55 12.27 13.02
C ASP A 22 11.05 13.44 13.87
N GLU A 23 10.71 14.68 13.48
CA GLU A 23 11.14 15.89 14.21
C GLU A 23 10.54 15.99 15.62
N ILE A 24 9.30 15.51 15.82
CA ILE A 24 8.66 15.58 17.13
C ILE A 24 9.35 14.69 18.16
N MET A 25 9.91 13.55 17.75
CA MET A 25 10.65 12.65 18.66
C MET A 25 11.88 13.37 19.24
N ASP A 26 12.72 13.93 18.38
CA ASP A 26 13.89 14.72 18.80
C ASP A 26 13.50 15.95 19.61
N TYR A 27 12.35 16.57 19.32
CA TYR A 27 11.86 17.73 20.04
C TYR A 27 11.45 17.37 21.47
N VAL A 28 10.70 16.28 21.65
CA VAL A 28 10.29 15.77 22.98
C VAL A 28 11.51 15.40 23.81
N ASP A 29 12.51 14.73 23.23
CA ASP A 29 13.75 14.36 23.95
C ASP A 29 14.50 15.58 24.49
N ARG A 30 14.45 16.71 23.78
CA ARG A 30 15.14 17.95 24.16
C ARG A 30 14.34 18.81 25.15
N LYS A 31 13.02 18.84 25.03
CA LYS A 31 12.15 19.82 25.71
C LYS A 31 11.22 19.21 26.76
N GLY A 32 11.04 17.91 26.74
CA GLY A 32 10.03 17.21 27.54
C GLY A 32 8.66 17.19 26.86
N LEU A 33 7.84 16.22 27.27
CA LEU A 33 6.53 15.94 26.68
C LEU A 33 5.53 17.09 26.91
N GLU A 34 5.48 17.66 28.11
CA GLU A 34 4.53 18.74 28.40
C GLU A 34 4.81 20.00 27.57
N ALA A 35 6.09 20.40 27.47
CA ALA A 35 6.48 21.55 26.66
C ALA A 35 6.23 21.31 25.18
N ALA A 36 6.54 20.11 24.66
CA ALA A 36 6.24 19.76 23.27
C ALA A 36 4.74 19.84 22.96
N ALA A 37 3.89 19.33 23.85
CA ALA A 37 2.43 19.39 23.68
C ALA A 37 1.86 20.81 23.79
N GLU A 38 2.55 21.72 24.48
CA GLU A 38 2.17 23.14 24.58
C GLU A 38 2.68 23.96 23.40
N GLU A 39 3.89 23.69 22.90
CA GLU A 39 4.53 24.49 21.86
C GLU A 39 4.11 24.06 20.45
N VAL A 40 3.97 22.76 20.19
CA VAL A 40 3.64 22.23 18.86
C VAL A 40 2.14 22.35 18.60
N ASP A 41 1.77 22.73 17.37
CA ASP A 41 0.37 22.90 16.95
C ASP A 41 -0.12 21.69 16.14
N VAL A 42 0.71 21.19 15.22
CA VAL A 42 0.37 20.07 14.33
C VAL A 42 1.58 19.14 14.20
N VAL A 43 1.33 17.83 14.31
CA VAL A 43 2.31 16.81 13.93
C VAL A 43 1.86 16.20 12.59
N THR A 44 2.71 16.26 11.58
CA THR A 44 2.47 15.66 10.28
C THR A 44 3.13 14.29 10.22
N THR A 45 2.38 13.28 9.83
CA THR A 45 2.92 11.95 9.53
C THR A 45 2.82 11.75 8.02
N ALA A 46 3.92 11.42 7.37
CA ALA A 46 3.89 10.96 5.99
C ALA A 46 3.64 9.44 6.03
N THR A 47 2.44 9.01 5.68
CA THR A 47 2.15 7.58 5.51
C THR A 47 2.10 7.26 4.02
N PHE A 48 2.96 6.34 3.57
CA PHE A 48 2.79 5.72 2.26
C PHE A 48 1.76 4.61 2.40
N GLY A 49 0.52 4.91 2.02
CA GLY A 49 -0.56 3.93 1.94
C GLY A 49 -0.91 3.67 0.47
N PRO A 50 -0.86 2.43 -0.04
CA PRO A 50 -1.39 2.15 -1.36
C PRO A 50 -2.89 2.47 -1.38
N MET A 51 -3.34 3.34 -2.29
CA MET A 51 -4.77 3.60 -2.45
C MET A 51 -5.47 2.29 -2.82
N CYS A 52 -6.60 1.99 -2.17
CA CYS A 52 -7.48 0.91 -2.61
C CYS A 52 -7.83 1.09 -4.11
N SER A 53 -7.75 0.02 -4.91
CA SER A 53 -7.77 0.01 -6.39
C SER A 53 -6.46 0.30 -7.13
N SER A 54 -5.37 0.62 -6.44
CA SER A 54 -4.05 0.66 -7.08
C SER A 54 -3.59 -0.75 -7.46
N GLY A 55 -2.86 -0.85 -8.56
CA GLY A 55 -2.16 -2.05 -8.96
C GLY A 55 -1.28 -1.82 -10.18
N CYS A 56 -0.75 -2.89 -10.75
CA CYS A 56 0.03 -2.81 -11.97
C CYS A 56 -0.24 -3.98 -12.92
N PHE A 57 -0.26 -3.70 -14.21
CA PHE A 57 -0.14 -4.71 -15.25
C PHE A 57 1.34 -4.99 -15.51
N LEU A 58 1.71 -6.26 -15.55
CA LEU A 58 3.07 -6.74 -15.75
C LEU A 58 3.09 -7.68 -16.96
N ASN A 59 4.01 -7.43 -17.89
CA ASN A 59 4.33 -8.35 -18.98
C ASN A 59 5.72 -8.95 -18.75
N PHE A 60 5.78 -10.26 -18.50
CA PHE A 60 7.01 -10.96 -18.12
C PHE A 60 7.92 -11.32 -19.31
N GLY A 61 7.43 -11.14 -20.55
CA GLY A 61 8.06 -11.75 -21.72
C GLY A 61 8.00 -13.27 -21.70
N HIS A 62 8.36 -13.88 -22.84
CA HIS A 62 8.37 -15.33 -22.94
C HIS A 62 9.70 -15.92 -22.51
N SER A 63 9.62 -16.99 -21.72
CA SER A 63 10.75 -17.89 -21.54
C SER A 63 10.96 -18.78 -22.79
N THR A 64 12.08 -19.50 -22.80
CA THR A 64 12.33 -20.57 -23.76
C THR A 64 12.40 -21.92 -23.03
N PRO A 65 11.57 -22.93 -23.39
CA PRO A 65 10.43 -22.84 -24.32
C PRO A 65 9.31 -21.92 -23.81
N ARG A 66 8.41 -21.46 -24.71
CA ARG A 66 7.35 -20.50 -24.39
C ARG A 66 6.37 -21.06 -23.35
N ILE A 67 5.77 -20.16 -22.58
CA ILE A 67 4.74 -20.44 -21.57
C ILE A 67 3.49 -19.59 -21.80
N ARG A 68 2.32 -20.15 -21.51
CA ARG A 68 1.05 -19.43 -21.32
C ARG A 68 0.66 -19.55 -19.85
N ILE A 69 0.91 -18.51 -19.07
CA ILE A 69 0.71 -18.50 -17.63
C ILE A 69 -0.79 -18.63 -17.30
N SER A 70 -1.13 -19.65 -16.52
CA SER A 70 -2.48 -19.85 -15.96
C SER A 70 -2.58 -19.37 -14.52
N GLU A 71 -1.51 -19.52 -13.73
CA GLU A 71 -1.42 -19.03 -12.34
C GLU A 71 -0.01 -18.50 -12.11
N ALA A 72 0.14 -17.43 -11.34
CA ALA A 72 1.45 -16.92 -11.01
C ALA A 72 1.46 -16.17 -9.67
N TRP A 73 2.65 -16.09 -9.08
CA TRP A 73 2.93 -15.42 -7.84
C TRP A 73 4.25 -14.66 -7.94
N LEU A 74 4.30 -13.51 -7.28
CA LEU A 74 5.52 -12.73 -7.09
C LEU A 74 5.71 -12.55 -5.59
N GLU A 75 6.81 -13.07 -5.03
CA GLU A 75 7.02 -13.14 -3.55
C GLU A 75 5.81 -13.76 -2.81
N ASP A 76 5.30 -14.88 -3.34
CA ASP A 76 4.09 -15.57 -2.88
C ASP A 76 2.81 -14.72 -2.88
N VAL A 77 2.80 -13.51 -3.46
CA VAL A 77 1.59 -12.73 -3.68
C VAL A 77 0.99 -13.11 -5.02
N LEU A 78 -0.27 -13.56 -5.00
CA LEU A 78 -0.97 -14.02 -6.21
C LEU A 78 -1.07 -12.89 -7.25
N LEU A 79 -0.79 -13.24 -8.50
CA LEU A 79 -1.02 -12.39 -9.66
C LEU A 79 -2.31 -12.82 -10.37
N TYR A 80 -3.12 -11.85 -10.79
CA TYR A 80 -4.32 -12.09 -11.57
C TYR A 80 -3.94 -12.29 -13.04
N THR A 81 -3.97 -13.55 -13.49
CA THR A 81 -3.64 -13.98 -14.85
C THR A 81 -4.87 -13.96 -15.76
N GLY A 82 -4.80 -14.57 -16.95
CA GLY A 82 -5.94 -14.66 -17.87
C GLY A 82 -6.16 -13.43 -18.76
N ILE A 83 -5.22 -12.49 -18.75
CA ILE A 83 -5.21 -11.29 -19.60
C ILE A 83 -4.65 -11.63 -20.98
N ALA A 84 -3.48 -12.28 -21.01
CA ALA A 84 -2.83 -12.82 -22.20
C ALA A 84 -1.83 -13.92 -21.78
N ALA A 85 -0.88 -14.30 -22.64
CA ALA A 85 -0.02 -15.44 -22.38
C ALA A 85 1.00 -15.24 -21.25
N VAL A 86 1.54 -14.03 -21.07
CA VAL A 86 2.57 -13.71 -20.07
C VAL A 86 2.27 -12.40 -19.35
N ASP A 87 0.99 -12.05 -19.31
CA ASP A 87 0.49 -10.81 -18.74
C ASP A 87 -0.29 -11.13 -17.48
N ALA A 88 -0.03 -10.36 -16.43
CA ALA A 88 -0.75 -10.48 -15.17
C ALA A 88 -0.98 -9.10 -14.55
N TYR A 89 -2.02 -9.00 -13.73
CA TYR A 89 -2.30 -7.84 -12.91
C TYR A 89 -1.94 -8.13 -11.45
N LEU A 90 -1.30 -7.20 -10.77
CA LEU A 90 -1.03 -7.26 -9.32
C LEU A 90 -1.80 -6.16 -8.62
N GLY A 91 -2.78 -6.53 -7.79
CA GLY A 91 -3.51 -5.58 -6.96
C GLY A 91 -2.73 -5.22 -5.69
N ALA A 92 -2.68 -3.94 -5.33
CA ALA A 92 -1.92 -3.48 -4.15
C ALA A 92 -2.46 -4.03 -2.82
N THR A 93 -3.73 -4.43 -2.77
CA THR A 93 -4.37 -5.01 -1.58
C THR A 93 -4.30 -6.54 -1.54
N GLN A 94 -3.65 -7.18 -2.51
CA GLN A 94 -3.58 -8.63 -2.56
C GLN A 94 -2.71 -9.16 -1.43
N LEU A 95 -3.23 -10.12 -0.67
CA LEU A 95 -2.49 -10.76 0.42
C LEU A 95 -1.45 -11.74 -0.12
N ARG A 96 -0.39 -11.93 0.66
CA ARG A 96 0.53 -13.04 0.45
C ARG A 96 -0.22 -14.36 0.66
N HIS A 97 0.16 -15.39 -0.10
CA HIS A 97 -0.33 -16.74 0.13
C HIS A 97 -0.04 -17.17 1.58
N ASN A 98 -1.03 -17.78 2.24
CA ASN A 98 -1.01 -18.16 3.66
C ASN A 98 -0.88 -17.01 4.67
N ASP A 99 -1.16 -15.76 4.28
CA ASP A 99 -1.31 -14.67 5.25
C ASP A 99 -2.42 -15.02 6.26
N PRO A 100 -2.20 -14.88 7.58
CA PRO A 100 -3.20 -15.21 8.60
C PRO A 100 -4.41 -14.26 8.58
N ALA A 101 -4.36 -13.18 7.80
CA ALA A 101 -5.39 -12.17 7.68
C ALA A 101 -5.87 -11.72 9.07
N ASN A 102 -7.16 -11.93 9.37
CA ASN A 102 -7.77 -11.57 10.65
C ASN A 102 -7.98 -12.76 11.59
N MET A 103 -7.19 -13.83 11.47
CA MET A 103 -7.27 -14.96 12.42
C MET A 103 -6.94 -14.51 13.85
N ASP A 104 -5.88 -13.70 14.00
CA ASP A 104 -5.60 -12.94 15.23
C ASP A 104 -5.99 -11.48 15.00
N TYR A 105 -7.14 -11.06 15.54
CA TYR A 105 -7.73 -9.75 15.23
C TYR A 105 -7.24 -8.62 16.16
N PRO A 106 -6.86 -7.43 15.62
CA PRO A 106 -6.76 -7.11 14.19
C PRO A 106 -5.49 -7.69 13.55
N GLY A 107 -5.61 -8.11 12.29
CA GLY A 107 -4.48 -8.65 11.52
C GLY A 107 -3.35 -7.63 11.31
N GLU A 108 -2.11 -8.12 11.25
CA GLU A 108 -0.92 -7.27 11.08
C GLU A 108 -0.64 -6.87 9.62
N PHE A 109 -1.09 -7.67 8.64
CA PHE A 109 -0.93 -7.43 7.20
C PHE A 109 0.48 -6.99 6.76
N LYS A 110 1.51 -7.69 7.25
CA LYS A 110 2.93 -7.30 7.12
C LYS A 110 3.47 -7.24 5.69
N PHE A 111 2.86 -7.97 4.76
CA PHE A 111 3.33 -8.05 3.38
C PHE A 111 2.18 -8.35 2.41
N GLY A 112 2.29 -7.88 1.17
CA GLY A 112 1.24 -8.03 0.17
C GLY A 112 1.56 -7.27 -1.12
N GLY A 113 0.56 -7.08 -1.97
CA GLY A 113 0.75 -6.53 -3.30
C GLY A 113 1.38 -5.14 -3.34
N GLY A 114 1.01 -4.24 -2.42
CA GLY A 114 1.62 -2.91 -2.32
C GLY A 114 3.11 -2.97 -2.02
N HIS A 115 3.54 -3.91 -1.18
CA HIS A 115 4.94 -4.15 -0.85
C HIS A 115 5.70 -4.75 -2.03
N VAL A 116 5.08 -5.64 -2.79
CA VAL A 116 5.67 -6.20 -4.02
C VAL A 116 5.85 -5.11 -5.09
N ILE A 117 4.87 -4.21 -5.23
CA ILE A 117 4.97 -3.06 -6.15
C ILE A 117 6.10 -2.11 -5.72
N GLU A 118 6.21 -1.77 -4.43
CA GLU A 118 7.34 -1.00 -3.89
C GLU A 118 8.67 -1.66 -4.23
N ALA A 119 8.77 -2.97 -3.99
CA ALA A 119 10.00 -3.72 -4.20
C ALA A 119 10.41 -3.76 -5.68
N LEU A 120 9.44 -3.92 -6.60
CA LEU A 120 9.67 -3.80 -8.04
C LEU A 120 10.20 -2.42 -8.41
N VAL A 121 9.55 -1.35 -7.95
CA VAL A 121 9.95 0.04 -8.26
C VAL A 121 11.33 0.36 -7.67
N ALA A 122 11.66 -0.19 -6.50
CA ALA A 122 12.97 -0.09 -5.89
C ALA A 122 14.07 -0.91 -6.60
N GLY A 123 13.72 -1.65 -7.67
CA GLY A 123 14.66 -2.47 -8.43
C GLY A 123 15.12 -3.73 -7.70
N LYS A 124 14.39 -4.18 -6.66
CA LYS A 124 14.73 -5.40 -5.91
C LYS A 124 14.50 -6.63 -6.80
N THR A 125 15.29 -7.67 -6.53
CA THR A 125 15.14 -8.99 -7.14
C THR A 125 14.03 -9.75 -6.42
N LEU A 126 13.03 -10.23 -7.16
CA LEU A 126 11.84 -10.89 -6.64
C LEU A 126 11.65 -12.29 -7.25
N GLN A 127 11.18 -13.24 -6.45
CA GLN A 127 10.86 -14.58 -6.89
C GLN A 127 9.55 -14.62 -7.67
N LEU A 128 9.63 -15.05 -8.93
CA LEU A 128 8.48 -15.37 -9.78
C LEU A 128 8.25 -16.89 -9.80
N PHE A 129 7.04 -17.28 -9.43
CA PHE A 129 6.53 -18.64 -9.65
C PHE A 129 5.34 -18.58 -10.59
N ALA A 130 5.33 -19.41 -11.64
CA ALA A 130 4.23 -19.47 -12.59
C ALA A 130 3.95 -20.89 -13.05
N LEU A 131 2.67 -21.20 -13.24
CA LEU A 131 2.16 -22.48 -13.72
C LEU A 131 1.43 -22.31 -15.04
N SER A 132 1.41 -23.38 -15.83
CA SER A 132 0.66 -23.51 -17.07
C SER A 132 0.16 -24.93 -17.27
N TYR A 133 -1.01 -25.07 -17.87
CA TYR A 133 -1.48 -26.38 -18.32
C TYR A 133 -0.72 -26.92 -19.55
N GLY A 134 0.06 -26.06 -20.22
CA GLY A 134 0.84 -26.41 -21.40
C GLY A 134 0.00 -26.62 -22.66
N THR A 135 0.53 -26.19 -23.80
CA THR A 135 -0.03 -26.43 -25.15
C THR A 135 1.09 -26.78 -26.11
N ASP A 136 0.77 -27.15 -27.36
CA ASP A 136 1.78 -27.44 -28.37
C ASP A 136 2.65 -26.20 -28.69
N ASP A 137 2.06 -25.00 -28.68
CA ASP A 137 2.74 -23.73 -28.94
C ASP A 137 3.32 -23.05 -27.67
N TYR A 138 2.86 -23.43 -26.49
CA TYR A 138 3.37 -23.01 -25.18
C TYR A 138 3.64 -24.22 -24.28
N PRO A 139 4.68 -25.03 -24.58
CA PRO A 139 4.84 -26.34 -23.93
C PRO A 139 5.39 -26.25 -22.51
N LYS A 140 5.93 -25.11 -22.06
CA LYS A 140 6.46 -24.97 -20.70
C LYS A 140 5.32 -24.90 -19.69
N ARG A 141 5.39 -25.75 -18.66
CA ARG A 141 4.33 -25.90 -17.64
C ARG A 141 4.64 -25.23 -16.30
N GLU A 142 5.90 -24.89 -16.04
CA GLU A 142 6.32 -24.29 -14.79
C GLU A 142 7.50 -23.33 -15.01
N ILE A 143 7.49 -22.20 -14.29
CA ILE A 143 8.63 -21.30 -14.12
C ILE A 143 8.84 -21.08 -12.62
N ARG A 144 10.08 -21.24 -12.18
CA ARG A 144 10.59 -20.76 -10.89
C ARG A 144 11.86 -19.99 -11.17
N THR A 145 11.83 -18.68 -10.96
CA THR A 145 12.97 -17.82 -11.26
C THR A 145 12.96 -16.58 -10.38
N TYR A 146 14.01 -15.78 -10.49
CA TYR A 146 14.06 -14.43 -9.95
C TYR A 146 14.03 -13.43 -11.10
N ILE A 147 13.36 -12.30 -10.89
CA ILE A 147 13.25 -11.18 -11.83
C ILE A 147 13.45 -9.85 -11.11
N THR A 148 13.80 -8.83 -11.87
CA THR A 148 13.75 -7.42 -11.49
C THR A 148 12.76 -6.69 -12.40
N ILE A 149 12.48 -5.42 -12.12
CA ILE A 149 11.67 -4.59 -13.01
C ILE A 149 12.28 -4.44 -14.42
N HIS A 150 13.61 -4.63 -14.57
CA HIS A 150 14.32 -4.52 -15.84
C HIS A 150 14.21 -5.76 -16.73
N ASP A 151 13.74 -6.89 -16.19
CA ASP A 151 13.46 -8.11 -16.94
C ASP A 151 12.07 -8.11 -17.57
N LEU A 152 11.20 -7.18 -17.15
CA LEU A 152 9.84 -7.05 -17.65
C LEU A 152 9.82 -6.30 -18.98
N ASN A 153 9.02 -6.77 -19.93
CA ASN A 153 8.75 -6.01 -21.15
C ASN A 153 7.96 -4.74 -20.85
N GLN A 154 7.00 -4.84 -19.92
CA GLN A 154 6.13 -3.74 -19.52
C GLN A 154 5.75 -3.86 -18.04
N ALA A 155 5.73 -2.72 -17.36
CA ALA A 155 5.16 -2.55 -16.03
C ALA A 155 4.35 -1.25 -16.02
N ILE A 156 3.03 -1.37 -15.95
CA ILE A 156 2.09 -0.24 -16.08
C ILE A 156 1.33 -0.10 -14.78
N MET A 157 1.62 0.93 -14.00
CA MET A 157 0.82 1.27 -12.83
C MET A 157 -0.56 1.76 -13.27
N VAL A 158 -1.61 1.25 -12.64
CA VAL A 158 -2.98 1.67 -12.88
C VAL A 158 -3.65 1.96 -11.54
N ASN A 159 -4.36 3.07 -11.51
CA ASN A 159 -5.22 3.44 -10.40
C ASN A 159 -6.48 4.11 -10.96
N PRO A 160 -7.57 3.35 -11.17
CA PRO A 160 -8.78 3.89 -11.77
C PRO A 160 -9.53 4.86 -10.85
N ARG A 161 -9.30 4.82 -9.53
CA ARG A 161 -9.97 5.71 -8.58
C ARG A 161 -9.30 7.08 -8.41
N ASN A 162 -8.08 7.25 -8.94
CA ASN A 162 -7.47 8.58 -9.05
C ASN A 162 -8.16 9.51 -10.05
N CYS A 163 -9.12 9.00 -10.84
CA CYS A 163 -9.95 9.82 -11.72
C CYS A 163 -11.00 10.66 -10.97
N TYR A 164 -11.16 10.47 -9.66
CA TYR A 164 -12.12 11.23 -8.85
C TYR A 164 -11.44 12.44 -8.19
N GLN A 165 -12.02 13.62 -8.37
CA GLN A 165 -11.57 14.84 -7.70
C GLN A 165 -11.94 14.88 -6.21
N ASN A 166 -13.03 14.20 -5.82
CA ASN A 166 -13.48 14.05 -4.44
C ASN A 166 -13.70 12.58 -4.14
N TYR A 167 -13.25 12.13 -2.96
CA TYR A 167 -13.40 10.75 -2.51
C TYR A 167 -14.02 10.70 -1.11
N ASN A 168 -14.51 9.52 -0.73
CA ASN A 168 -15.14 9.34 0.58
C ASN A 168 -14.10 9.46 1.71
N VAL A 169 -14.51 10.13 2.79
CA VAL A 169 -13.78 10.18 4.06
C VAL A 169 -14.42 9.18 5.01
N ALA A 170 -13.62 8.26 5.54
CA ALA A 170 -14.06 7.31 6.55
C ALA A 170 -13.85 7.91 7.95
N VAL A 171 -14.94 7.97 8.71
CA VAL A 171 -14.96 8.41 10.12
C VAL A 171 -15.79 7.43 10.94
N ASN A 172 -15.66 7.50 12.26
CA ASN A 172 -16.38 6.60 13.17
C ASN A 172 -17.15 7.40 14.23
N SER A 173 -18.47 7.40 14.12
CA SER A 173 -19.39 8.08 15.04
C SER A 173 -19.78 7.23 16.26
N SER A 174 -19.29 5.99 16.35
CA SER A 174 -19.60 5.09 17.47
C SER A 174 -18.66 5.34 18.66
N ASP A 175 -18.96 4.68 19.78
CA ASP A 175 -18.21 4.73 21.03
C ASP A 175 -17.06 3.72 21.11
N ARG A 176 -16.89 2.87 20.09
CA ARG A 176 -15.84 1.84 20.03
C ARG A 176 -14.92 2.00 18.83
N VAL A 177 -13.69 1.50 18.95
CA VAL A 177 -12.73 1.46 17.84
C VAL A 177 -13.25 0.53 16.73
N ILE A 178 -13.11 0.96 15.47
CA ILE A 178 -13.37 0.13 14.28
C ILE A 178 -12.03 -0.13 13.58
N TYR A 179 -11.64 -1.40 13.44
CA TYR A 179 -10.52 -1.78 12.59
C TYR A 179 -11.05 -2.11 11.20
N SER A 180 -10.72 -1.27 10.22
CA SER A 180 -11.04 -1.46 8.82
C SER A 180 -9.81 -1.90 8.04
N TYR A 181 -10.01 -2.46 6.84
CA TYR A 181 -8.89 -2.77 5.94
C TYR A 181 -8.12 -1.52 5.46
N MET A 182 -8.66 -0.31 5.69
CA MET A 182 -8.01 0.98 5.40
C MET A 182 -7.34 1.60 6.63
N GLY A 183 -7.32 0.90 7.77
CA GLY A 183 -6.77 1.38 9.03
C GLY A 183 -7.80 1.54 10.14
N GLN A 184 -7.30 1.93 11.32
CA GLN A 184 -8.10 2.12 12.53
C GLN A 184 -8.93 3.41 12.45
N LEU A 185 -10.18 3.34 12.87
CA LEU A 185 -11.05 4.49 13.09
C LEU A 185 -11.41 4.61 14.57
N GLN A 186 -10.97 5.70 15.19
CA GLN A 186 -11.19 6.02 16.59
C GLN A 186 -12.65 6.39 16.87
N PRO A 187 -13.17 6.09 18.07
CA PRO A 187 -14.51 6.50 18.49
C PRO A 187 -14.76 8.01 18.35
N ASN A 188 -16.03 8.40 18.28
CA ASN A 188 -16.48 9.79 18.41
C ASN A 188 -15.76 10.77 17.46
N PHE A 189 -15.53 10.36 16.21
CA PHE A 189 -14.83 11.13 15.19
C PHE A 189 -13.37 11.48 15.55
N GLY A 190 -12.72 10.66 16.37
CA GLY A 190 -11.33 10.91 16.82
C GLY A 190 -10.29 10.91 15.69
N ASN A 191 -10.61 10.36 14.52
CA ASN A 191 -9.80 10.50 13.31
C ASN A 191 -10.66 10.37 12.03
N ALA A 192 -10.04 10.72 10.91
CA ALA A 192 -10.58 10.56 9.57
C ALA A 192 -9.54 9.89 8.66
N ASN A 193 -9.92 8.80 7.99
CA ASN A 193 -9.10 8.17 6.96
C ASN A 193 -9.64 8.58 5.58
N TYR A 194 -8.78 9.13 4.74
CA TYR A 194 -9.13 9.55 3.39
C TYR A 194 -7.94 9.30 2.45
N CYS A 195 -8.24 9.20 1.15
CA CYS A 195 -7.23 9.13 0.11
C CYS A 195 -7.80 9.83 -1.12
N SER A 196 -7.11 10.87 -1.60
CA SER A 196 -7.38 11.52 -2.89
C SER A 196 -6.13 11.46 -3.75
N ALA A 197 -6.32 11.63 -5.06
CA ALA A 197 -5.25 12.00 -5.98
C ALA A 197 -4.86 13.47 -5.79
#